data_AF-A0A7W1F9Y8-F1
#
_entry.id   AF-A0A7W1F9Y8-F1
#
_cell.length_a   1.000
_cell.length_b   1.000
_cell.length_c   1.000
_cell.angle_alpha   90.00
_cell.angle_beta   90.00
_cell.angle_gamma   90.00
#
_symmetry.space_group_name_H-M   'P 1'
#
loop_
_entity.id
_entity.type
_entity.pdbx_description
1 polymer ?
#
loop_
_entity_poly.entity_id
_entity_poly.type
_entity_poly.pdbx_seq_one_letter_code
_entity_poly.pdbx_strand_id
1 'polypeptide(L)'
;MFGRLLDPDAGHWEIHPVDDFGVERDYVGDSLVLRSVVRTKTGEVHLTDAAALDPGARGHDLGMRSPHTLLRRVEGLHGTVAMEIDFAPRMEYGRTEPHLRPVSTGVVARGGPAQLTLTSPMALRCENGSARARFVVGAGDVVEFRLAYQPSFAEAPTDDPRPPTIEDTQESWESWSKLHRSYDGRFASEIRRSSLVLQGLTYRPSGAVVAAATTSLPERMGGDLNFDYRYAWLRDLSLTTRSLWIGACPDEPARLFDWFANAAGNIGEELFQIMYGVAGERDLTEHTLEHLSGYHDSRPVRVGNQAWTQVQL
;
A
#
# COMPACT_ATOMS: atom_id res chain seq x y z
N MET A 1 4.39 -10.46 2.97
CA MET A 1 3.77 -10.09 4.26
C MET A 1 2.27 -10.34 4.20
N PHE A 2 1.55 -9.65 3.32
CA PHE A 2 0.15 -9.94 3.02
C PHE A 2 0.02 -10.29 1.54
N GLY A 3 -0.32 -11.54 1.27
CA GLY A 3 -0.38 -12.11 -0.06
C GLY A 3 -1.72 -12.76 -0.39
N ARG A 4 -2.77 -12.53 0.42
CA ARG A 4 -4.06 -13.23 0.29
C ARG A 4 -4.69 -13.20 -1.12
N LEU A 5 -4.42 -12.16 -1.90
CA LEU A 5 -4.85 -12.10 -3.30
C LEU A 5 -4.21 -13.20 -4.16
N LEU A 6 -2.94 -13.54 -3.90
CA LEU A 6 -2.19 -14.54 -4.65
C LEU A 6 -2.41 -15.94 -4.11
N ASP A 7 -2.66 -16.09 -2.82
CA ASP A 7 -2.93 -17.38 -2.18
C ASP A 7 -3.60 -17.15 -0.81
N PRO A 8 -4.68 -17.87 -0.45
CA PRO A 8 -5.37 -17.72 0.84
C PRO A 8 -4.45 -17.83 2.06
N ASP A 9 -3.38 -18.63 1.97
CA ASP A 9 -2.44 -18.88 3.06
C ASP A 9 -1.20 -17.97 3.02
N ALA A 10 -1.06 -17.09 2.03
CA ALA A 10 0.05 -16.13 1.92
C ALA A 10 -0.08 -14.89 2.84
N GLY A 11 -1.00 -14.96 3.80
CA GLY A 11 -1.14 -14.02 4.90
C GLY A 11 -2.02 -12.82 4.62
N HIS A 12 -2.62 -12.30 5.69
CA HIS A 12 -3.61 -11.23 5.65
C HIS A 12 -3.66 -10.44 6.96
N TRP A 13 -4.34 -9.30 6.87
CA TRP A 13 -4.88 -8.58 8.02
C TRP A 13 -6.30 -8.16 7.67
N GLU A 14 -7.27 -8.68 8.41
CA GLU A 14 -8.69 -8.47 8.12
C GLU A 14 -9.43 -7.94 9.34
N ILE A 15 -10.40 -7.07 9.08
CA ILE A 15 -11.35 -6.55 10.05
C ILE A 15 -12.71 -6.59 9.35
N HIS A 16 -13.64 -7.40 9.86
CA HIS A 16 -14.93 -7.60 9.22
C HIS A 16 -16.01 -8.00 10.24
N PRO A 17 -17.31 -7.86 9.89
CA PRO A 17 -18.38 -8.39 10.72
C PRO A 17 -18.34 -9.91 10.84
N VAL A 18 -18.82 -10.43 11.97
CA VAL A 18 -18.97 -11.87 12.20
C VAL A 18 -20.10 -12.47 11.36
N ASP A 19 -21.19 -11.73 11.18
CA ASP A 19 -22.36 -12.13 10.40
C ASP A 19 -22.22 -11.75 8.92
N ASP A 20 -23.10 -12.29 8.06
CA ASP A 20 -23.17 -11.90 6.64
C ASP A 20 -23.27 -10.38 6.46
N PHE A 21 -22.48 -9.85 5.53
CA PHE A 21 -22.40 -8.42 5.29
C PHE A 21 -22.28 -8.06 3.81
N GLY A 22 -22.78 -6.88 3.46
CA GLY A 22 -22.52 -6.20 2.19
C GLY A 22 -21.47 -5.10 2.38
N VAL A 23 -20.73 -4.79 1.31
CA VAL A 23 -19.73 -3.72 1.33
C VAL A 23 -19.87 -2.83 0.10
N GLU A 24 -19.93 -1.52 0.34
CA GLU A 24 -19.75 -0.48 -0.67
C GLU A 24 -18.48 0.31 -0.34
N ARG A 25 -17.75 0.76 -1.36
CA ARG A 25 -16.46 1.43 -1.17
C ARG A 25 -16.38 2.74 -1.93
N ASP A 26 -15.79 3.73 -1.30
CA ASP A 26 -15.48 5.03 -1.89
C ASP A 26 -14.19 5.60 -1.31
N TYR A 27 -13.53 6.46 -2.06
CA TYR A 27 -12.42 7.24 -1.53
C TYR A 27 -12.95 8.51 -0.87
N VAL A 28 -12.43 8.84 0.32
CA VAL A 28 -12.84 10.02 1.07
C VAL A 28 -12.26 11.27 0.40
N GLY A 29 -13.14 12.07 -0.21
CA GLY A 29 -12.75 13.30 -0.90
C GLY A 29 -11.72 13.08 -2.00
N ASP A 30 -10.86 14.09 -2.19
CA ASP A 30 -9.75 14.06 -3.14
C ASP A 30 -8.50 13.46 -2.47
N SER A 31 -8.64 12.24 -1.95
CA SER A 31 -7.56 11.49 -1.29
C SER A 31 -7.50 10.01 -1.71
N LEU A 32 -6.45 9.32 -1.26
CA LEU A 32 -6.35 7.86 -1.31
C LEU A 32 -6.73 7.17 0.01
N VAL A 33 -7.47 7.86 0.89
CA VAL A 33 -8.10 7.25 2.07
C VAL A 33 -9.35 6.50 1.60
N LEU A 34 -9.40 5.20 1.84
CA LEU A 34 -10.50 4.33 1.42
C LEU A 34 -11.51 4.20 2.56
N ARG A 35 -12.79 4.41 2.27
CA ARG A 35 -13.89 4.13 3.18
C ARG A 35 -14.73 3.00 2.62
N SER A 36 -15.01 2.03 3.47
CA SER A 36 -15.93 0.94 3.21
C SER A 36 -17.14 1.10 4.11
N VAL A 37 -18.34 1.18 3.54
CA VAL A 37 -19.59 1.09 4.28
C VAL A 37 -19.98 -0.37 4.37
N VAL A 38 -19.96 -0.93 5.57
CA VAL A 38 -20.21 -2.34 5.82
C VAL A 38 -21.56 -2.52 6.50
N ARG A 39 -22.47 -3.23 5.84
CA ARG A 39 -23.86 -3.39 6.26
C ARG A 39 -24.15 -4.81 6.67
N THR A 40 -24.70 -4.98 7.87
CA THR A 40 -25.22 -6.25 8.39
C THR A 40 -26.72 -6.14 8.63
N LYS A 41 -27.36 -7.23 9.06
CA LYS A 41 -28.77 -7.21 9.47
C LYS A 41 -29.02 -6.38 10.74
N THR A 42 -28.01 -6.19 11.58
CA THR A 42 -28.16 -5.60 12.93
C THR A 42 -27.55 -4.20 13.05
N GLY A 43 -26.80 -3.74 12.05
CA GLY A 43 -26.17 -2.42 12.05
C GLY A 43 -25.27 -2.17 10.86
N GLU A 44 -24.71 -0.97 10.84
CA GLU A 44 -23.80 -0.49 9.80
C GLU A 44 -22.58 0.17 10.45
N VAL A 45 -21.39 -0.09 9.89
CA VAL A 45 -20.13 0.53 10.30
C VAL A 45 -19.42 1.12 9.08
N HIS A 46 -18.66 2.18 9.28
CA HIS A 46 -17.56 2.53 8.37
C HIS A 46 -16.31 1.78 8.78
N LEU A 47 -15.60 1.21 7.80
CA LEU A 47 -14.20 0.83 7.92
C LEU A 47 -13.38 1.76 7.02
N THR A 48 -12.54 2.59 7.62
CA THR A 48 -11.68 3.56 6.92
C THR A 48 -10.23 3.10 6.98
N ASP A 49 -9.59 2.96 5.82
CA ASP A 49 -8.21 2.53 5.63
C ASP A 49 -7.36 3.67 5.08
N ALA A 50 -6.18 3.89 5.67
CA ALA A 50 -5.21 4.87 5.18
C ALA A 50 -3.77 4.37 5.32
N ALA A 51 -3.02 4.38 4.22
CA ALA A 51 -1.56 4.33 4.31
C ALA A 51 -1.08 5.70 4.81
N ALA A 52 -0.58 5.74 6.03
CA ALA A 52 -0.22 6.97 6.71
C ALA A 52 0.86 7.75 5.94
N LEU A 53 0.69 9.06 5.92
CA LEU A 53 1.70 10.01 5.47
C LEU A 53 2.44 10.61 6.67
N ASP A 54 3.57 11.28 6.40
CA ASP A 54 4.35 11.98 7.42
C ASP A 54 3.47 13.03 8.11
N PRO A 55 3.37 13.04 9.46
CA PRO A 55 2.49 13.95 10.17
C PRO A 55 2.73 15.43 9.80
N GLY A 56 1.68 16.12 9.39
CA GLY A 56 1.74 17.53 8.96
C GLY A 56 2.32 17.77 7.57
N ALA A 57 2.66 16.73 6.78
CA ALA A 57 3.07 16.93 5.40
C ALA A 57 1.95 17.57 4.58
N ARG A 58 2.26 18.60 3.79
CA ARG A 58 1.30 19.29 2.94
C ARG A 58 1.90 19.54 1.57
N GLY A 59 1.04 19.64 0.55
CA GLY A 59 1.45 19.94 -0.81
C GLY A 59 2.58 19.03 -1.30
N HIS A 60 3.68 19.63 -1.75
CA HIS A 60 4.84 18.91 -2.27
C HIS A 60 5.65 18.14 -1.22
N ASP A 61 5.37 18.23 0.08
CA ASP A 61 6.03 17.39 1.09
C ASP A 61 5.43 15.99 1.22
N LEU A 62 4.28 15.74 0.57
CA LEU A 62 3.53 14.49 0.66
C LEU A 62 4.43 13.25 0.49
N GLY A 63 4.45 12.35 1.47
CA GLY A 63 5.12 11.05 1.38
C GLY A 63 6.65 11.05 1.39
N MET A 64 7.31 12.20 1.55
CA MET A 64 8.78 12.30 1.63
C MET A 64 9.41 11.49 2.77
N ARG A 65 8.69 11.35 3.89
CA ARG A 65 9.13 10.66 5.11
C ARG A 65 8.02 9.75 5.65
N SER A 66 7.39 8.98 4.76
CA SER A 66 6.23 8.16 5.13
C SER A 66 6.55 7.23 6.32
N PRO A 67 5.71 7.16 7.37
CA PRO A 67 5.98 6.39 8.60
C PRO A 67 5.79 4.86 8.45
N HIS A 68 5.68 4.35 7.22
CA HIS A 68 5.47 2.93 6.91
C HIS A 68 4.35 2.27 7.73
N THR A 69 3.24 2.99 7.88
CA THR A 69 2.15 2.61 8.78
C THR A 69 0.82 2.55 8.03
N LEU A 70 0.05 1.48 8.26
CA LEU A 70 -1.34 1.35 7.81
C LEU A 70 -2.27 1.61 8.98
N LEU A 71 -3.20 2.56 8.80
CA LEU A 71 -4.22 2.94 9.76
C LEU A 71 -5.55 2.33 9.35
N ARG A 72 -6.30 1.79 10.32
CA ARG A 72 -7.65 1.29 10.11
C ARG A 72 -8.56 1.73 11.24
N ARG A 73 -9.71 2.30 10.90
CA ARG A 73 -10.70 2.76 11.87
C ARG A 73 -12.06 2.17 11.57
N VAL A 74 -12.70 1.61 12.59
CA VAL A 74 -14.10 1.17 12.56
C VAL A 74 -14.95 2.20 13.30
N GLU A 75 -15.95 2.77 12.64
CA GLU A 75 -16.89 3.72 13.23
C GLU A 75 -18.31 3.16 13.14
N GLY A 76 -19.02 3.05 14.25
CA GLY A 76 -20.41 2.60 14.26
C GLY A 76 -21.37 3.69 13.82
N LEU A 77 -22.18 3.44 12.79
CA LEU A 77 -23.13 4.42 12.26
C LEU A 77 -24.51 4.26 12.89
N HIS A 78 -25.03 3.03 12.87
CA HIS A 78 -26.31 2.71 13.50
C HIS A 78 -26.36 1.23 13.92
N GLY A 79 -27.23 0.94 14.89
CA GLY A 79 -27.39 -0.40 15.40
C GLY A 79 -26.16 -0.90 16.15
N THR A 80 -25.91 -2.20 16.07
CA THR A 80 -24.79 -2.85 16.74
C THR A 80 -24.24 -3.97 15.86
N VAL A 81 -22.93 -3.96 15.64
CA VAL A 81 -22.24 -4.91 14.76
C VAL A 81 -21.18 -5.67 15.55
N ALA A 82 -21.28 -6.99 15.55
CA ALA A 82 -20.22 -7.86 16.04
C ALA A 82 -19.12 -7.95 14.99
N MET A 83 -17.90 -7.59 15.37
CA MET A 83 -16.72 -7.51 14.50
C MET A 83 -15.67 -8.54 14.93
N GLU A 84 -14.85 -8.98 13.97
CA GLU A 84 -13.69 -9.81 14.18
C GLU A 84 -12.47 -9.17 13.50
N ILE A 85 -11.31 -9.30 14.14
CA ILE A 85 -10.00 -9.01 13.56
C ILE A 85 -9.22 -10.32 13.47
N ASP A 86 -8.64 -10.57 12.30
CA ASP A 86 -7.71 -11.68 12.05
C ASP A 86 -6.41 -11.14 11.45
N PHE A 87 -5.34 -11.23 12.22
CA PHE A 87 -4.00 -10.79 11.84
C PHE A 87 -3.09 -11.99 11.66
N ALA A 88 -2.85 -12.39 10.41
CA ALA A 88 -2.07 -13.56 10.05
C ALA A 88 -0.95 -13.18 9.06
N PRO A 89 0.09 -12.43 9.49
CA PRO A 89 1.18 -12.06 8.61
C PRO A 89 1.98 -13.29 8.13
N ARG A 90 2.43 -13.27 6.88
CA ARG A 90 3.38 -14.25 6.33
C ARG A 90 4.51 -13.54 5.59
N MET A 91 5.70 -13.59 6.16
CA MET A 91 6.88 -12.92 5.62
C MET A 91 7.39 -13.66 4.37
N GLU A 92 8.21 -13.00 3.55
CA GLU A 92 8.80 -13.62 2.35
C GLU A 92 7.77 -14.34 1.46
N TYR A 93 6.67 -13.65 1.13
CA TYR A 93 5.57 -14.15 0.28
C TYR A 93 4.99 -15.50 0.73
N GLY A 94 4.73 -15.69 2.02
CA GLY A 94 4.15 -16.94 2.53
C GLY A 94 5.18 -17.93 3.09
N ARG A 95 6.47 -17.75 2.81
CA ARG A 95 7.51 -18.74 3.15
C ARG A 95 7.88 -18.78 4.63
N THR A 96 7.70 -17.67 5.33
CA THR A 96 8.15 -17.53 6.72
C THR A 96 6.98 -17.12 7.60
N GLU A 97 6.62 -17.99 8.53
CA GLU A 97 5.72 -17.68 9.63
C GLU A 97 6.49 -16.86 10.69
N PRO A 98 6.04 -15.64 11.03
CA PRO A 98 6.73 -14.82 12.01
C PRO A 98 6.45 -15.28 13.45
N HIS A 99 7.37 -14.96 14.37
CA HIS A 99 7.11 -15.08 15.80
C HIS A 99 6.20 -13.94 16.26
N LEU A 100 5.04 -14.29 16.82
CA LEU A 100 4.09 -13.33 17.40
C LEU A 100 4.33 -13.21 18.90
N ARG A 101 4.52 -11.98 19.37
CA ARG A 101 4.67 -11.66 20.78
C ARG A 101 3.65 -10.59 21.19
N PRO A 102 2.72 -10.92 22.10
CA PRO A 102 1.87 -9.91 22.72
C PRO A 102 2.70 -8.84 23.43
N VAL A 103 2.26 -7.60 23.32
CA VAL A 103 2.80 -6.43 24.03
C VAL A 103 1.65 -5.65 24.66
N SER A 104 1.94 -4.69 25.53
CA SER A 104 0.91 -3.89 26.22
C SER A 104 -0.06 -3.18 25.28
N THR A 105 0.40 -2.78 24.09
CA THR A 105 -0.38 -2.01 23.11
C THR A 105 -0.88 -2.85 21.93
N GLY A 106 -0.68 -4.17 21.94
CA GLY A 106 -1.09 -5.06 20.84
C GLY A 106 -0.15 -6.24 20.61
N VAL A 107 0.32 -6.45 19.38
CA VAL A 107 1.14 -7.61 18.99
C VAL A 107 2.30 -7.18 18.10
N VAL A 108 3.48 -7.73 18.37
CA VAL A 108 4.66 -7.62 17.50
C VAL A 108 4.86 -8.95 16.77
N ALA A 109 4.96 -8.92 15.44
CA ALA A 109 5.33 -10.05 14.60
C ALA A 109 6.71 -9.82 13.98
N ARG A 110 7.66 -10.72 14.22
CA ARG A 110 9.02 -10.65 13.64
C ARG A 110 9.33 -11.89 12.81
N GLY A 111 9.85 -11.70 11.60
CA GLY A 111 10.30 -12.78 10.74
C GLY A 111 11.18 -12.25 9.61
N GLY A 112 12.34 -12.86 9.40
CA GLY A 112 13.33 -12.40 8.40
C GLY A 112 13.79 -10.95 8.67
N PRO A 113 13.90 -10.10 7.63
CA PRO A 113 14.38 -8.72 7.76
C PRO A 113 13.30 -7.76 8.31
N ALA A 114 12.08 -8.23 8.57
CA ALA A 114 10.93 -7.39 8.86
C ALA A 114 10.38 -7.57 10.29
N GLN A 115 9.90 -6.46 10.84
CA GLN A 115 9.01 -6.43 11.99
C GLN A 115 7.71 -5.71 11.62
N LEU A 116 6.60 -6.28 12.05
CA LEU A 116 5.30 -5.63 12.09
C LEU A 116 4.86 -5.42 13.54
N THR A 117 4.33 -4.24 13.83
CA THR A 117 3.74 -3.91 15.13
C THR A 117 2.29 -3.53 14.91
N LEU A 118 1.37 -4.42 15.31
CA LEU A 118 -0.06 -4.16 15.33
C LEU A 118 -0.44 -3.55 16.69
N THR A 119 -0.80 -2.27 16.71
CA THR A 119 -1.44 -1.61 17.83
C THR A 119 -2.95 -1.82 17.79
N SER A 120 -3.53 -2.22 18.92
CA SER A 120 -4.92 -2.62 19.06
C SER A 120 -5.44 -2.20 20.43
N PRO A 121 -6.64 -1.57 20.55
CA PRO A 121 -7.23 -1.23 21.84
C PRO A 121 -7.80 -2.43 22.60
N MET A 122 -7.79 -3.63 21.99
CA MET A 122 -8.18 -4.89 22.62
C MET A 122 -7.02 -5.87 22.64
N ALA A 123 -7.04 -6.77 23.63
CA ALA A 123 -6.11 -7.89 23.69
C ALA A 123 -6.38 -8.88 22.55
N LEU A 124 -5.32 -9.25 21.82
CA LEU A 124 -5.36 -10.22 20.74
C LEU A 124 -4.87 -11.58 21.25
N ARG A 125 -5.62 -12.64 20.98
CA ARG A 125 -5.20 -14.02 21.26
C ARG A 125 -4.27 -14.47 20.13
N CYS A 126 -3.00 -14.73 20.46
CA CYS A 126 -2.01 -15.22 19.50
C CYS A 126 -1.95 -16.74 19.49
N GLU A 127 -2.21 -17.37 18.33
CA GLU A 127 -2.13 -18.81 18.11
C GLU A 127 -1.73 -19.11 16.65
N ASN A 128 -0.86 -20.11 16.44
CA ASN A 128 -0.47 -20.61 15.11
C ASN A 128 -0.12 -19.47 14.11
N GLY A 129 0.82 -18.60 14.50
CA GLY A 129 1.30 -17.52 13.63
C GLY A 129 0.28 -16.44 13.31
N SER A 130 -0.82 -16.39 14.07
CA SER A 130 -1.94 -15.48 13.84
C SER A 130 -2.41 -14.87 15.16
N ALA A 131 -3.05 -13.70 15.12
CA ALA A 131 -3.63 -13.02 16.28
C ALA A 131 -5.07 -12.63 15.99
N ARG A 132 -5.99 -12.97 16.90
CA ARG A 132 -7.43 -12.75 16.71
C ARG A 132 -8.09 -12.10 17.91
N ALA A 133 -9.13 -11.31 17.64
CA ALA A 133 -10.05 -10.82 18.65
C ALA A 133 -11.44 -10.59 18.06
N ARG A 134 -12.45 -10.60 18.93
CA ARG A 134 -13.82 -10.16 18.61
C ARG A 134 -14.16 -8.97 19.47
N PHE A 135 -14.93 -8.06 18.90
CA PHE A 135 -15.38 -6.85 19.56
C PHE A 135 -16.76 -6.45 19.01
N VAL A 136 -17.44 -5.56 19.70
CA VAL A 136 -18.76 -5.07 19.32
C VAL A 136 -18.65 -3.56 19.10
N VAL A 137 -19.27 -3.07 18.04
CA VAL A 137 -19.30 -1.65 17.69
C VAL A 137 -20.76 -1.21 17.64
N GLY A 138 -21.15 -0.32 18.54
CA GLY A 138 -22.44 0.37 18.54
C GLY A 138 -22.37 1.72 17.83
N ALA A 139 -23.53 2.34 17.61
CA ALA A 139 -23.62 3.67 17.02
C ALA A 139 -22.81 4.71 17.82
N GLY A 140 -21.90 5.42 17.16
CA GLY A 140 -21.00 6.41 17.76
C GLY A 140 -19.70 5.84 18.32
N ASP A 141 -19.55 4.51 18.42
CA ASP A 141 -18.30 3.90 18.84
C ASP A 141 -17.24 4.04 17.76
N VAL A 142 -15.98 4.23 18.18
CA VAL A 142 -14.81 4.34 17.31
C VAL A 142 -13.72 3.40 17.82
N VAL A 143 -13.21 2.54 16.93
CA VAL A 143 -12.14 1.59 17.22
C VAL A 143 -11.04 1.74 16.18
N GLU A 144 -9.83 2.07 16.62
CA GLU A 144 -8.68 2.32 15.73
C GLU A 144 -7.58 1.27 15.89
N PHE A 145 -6.97 0.91 14.77
CA PHE A 145 -5.84 0.00 14.69
C PHE A 145 -4.73 0.62 13.86
N ARG A 146 -3.50 0.27 14.20
CA ARG A 146 -2.31 0.74 13.49
C ARG A 146 -1.36 -0.42 13.27
N LEU A 147 -0.92 -0.61 12.03
CA LEU A 147 0.09 -1.59 11.67
C LEU A 147 1.32 -0.87 11.14
N ALA A 148 2.39 -0.84 11.93
CA ALA A 148 3.66 -0.25 11.54
C ALA A 148 4.65 -1.31 11.06
N TYR A 149 5.36 -1.01 9.98
CA TYR A 149 6.50 -1.76 9.48
C TYR A 149 7.81 -1.10 9.87
N GLN A 150 8.80 -1.91 10.23
CA GLN A 150 10.19 -1.49 10.36
C GLN A 150 11.15 -2.64 10.06
N PRO A 151 12.41 -2.36 9.70
CA PRO A 151 13.45 -3.37 9.69
C PRO A 151 13.55 -4.07 11.06
N SER A 152 13.80 -5.38 11.07
CA SER A 152 13.81 -6.18 12.31
C SER A 152 14.94 -5.80 13.28
N PHE A 153 15.98 -5.13 12.76
CA PHE A 153 17.12 -4.59 13.50
C PHE A 153 16.96 -3.11 13.87
N ALA A 154 15.86 -2.46 13.47
CA ALA A 154 15.60 -1.09 13.90
C ALA A 154 15.40 -1.03 15.42
N GLU A 155 15.77 0.10 16.01
CA GLU A 155 15.47 0.36 17.42
C GLU A 155 13.95 0.28 17.67
N ALA A 156 13.57 0.01 18.92
CA ALA A 156 12.16 0.07 19.28
C ALA A 156 11.65 1.49 18.98
N PRO A 157 10.46 1.65 18.38
CA PRO A 157 9.87 2.97 18.21
C PRO A 157 9.84 3.66 19.57
N THR A 158 10.40 4.87 19.65
CA THR A 158 10.14 5.76 20.77
C THR A 158 8.64 6.08 20.77
N ASP A 159 8.04 6.30 21.94
CA ASP A 159 6.67 6.80 22.02
C ASP A 159 6.60 8.12 21.24
N ASP A 160 6.06 8.05 20.01
CA ASP A 160 5.95 9.18 19.12
C ASP A 160 4.91 10.14 19.71
N PRO A 161 5.28 11.38 20.08
CA PRO A 161 4.33 12.33 20.65
C PRO A 161 3.23 12.74 19.66
N ARG A 162 3.40 12.46 18.35
CA ARG A 162 2.41 12.75 17.31
C ARG A 162 2.29 11.56 16.35
N PRO A 163 1.57 10.49 16.74
CA PRO A 163 1.34 9.37 15.85
C PRO A 163 0.55 9.82 14.60
N PRO A 164 0.74 9.14 13.45
CA PRO A 164 -0.01 9.46 12.25
C PRO A 164 -1.50 9.15 12.43
N THR A 165 -2.36 10.00 11.84
CA THR A 165 -3.82 9.86 11.88
C THR A 165 -4.42 9.80 10.47
N ILE A 166 -5.67 9.32 10.38
CA ILE A 166 -6.42 9.27 9.13
C ILE A 166 -6.72 10.70 8.64
N GLU A 167 -7.10 11.58 9.56
CA GLU A 167 -7.42 12.99 9.28
C GLU A 167 -6.22 13.72 8.69
N ASP A 168 -5.04 13.58 9.31
CA ASP A 168 -3.83 14.25 8.84
C ASP A 168 -3.41 13.71 7.47
N THR A 169 -3.55 12.40 7.26
CA THR A 169 -3.31 11.74 5.97
C THR A 169 -4.27 12.24 4.88
N GLN A 170 -5.55 12.37 5.20
CA GLN A 170 -6.55 12.93 4.29
C GLN A 170 -6.20 14.39 3.93
N GLU A 171 -5.87 15.20 4.93
CA GLU A 171 -5.53 16.62 4.72
C GLU A 171 -4.26 16.78 3.88
N SER A 172 -3.25 15.92 4.06
CA SER A 172 -2.07 15.86 3.20
C SER A 172 -2.46 15.67 1.73
N TRP A 173 -3.29 14.66 1.44
CA TRP A 173 -3.75 14.40 0.08
C TRP A 173 -4.58 15.55 -0.50
N GLU A 174 -5.53 16.07 0.27
CA GLU A 174 -6.36 17.18 -0.17
C GLU A 174 -5.53 18.45 -0.44
N SER A 175 -4.51 18.72 0.38
CA SER A 175 -3.61 19.85 0.17
C SER A 175 -2.81 19.72 -1.12
N TRP A 176 -2.29 18.52 -1.42
CA TRP A 176 -1.62 18.24 -2.69
C TRP A 176 -2.62 18.34 -3.86
N SER A 177 -3.82 17.77 -3.73
CA SER A 177 -4.83 17.85 -4.79
C SER A 177 -5.28 19.28 -5.07
N LYS A 178 -5.37 20.14 -4.05
CA LYS A 178 -5.74 21.56 -4.19
C LYS A 178 -4.69 22.34 -4.98
N LEU A 179 -3.39 22.07 -4.75
CA LEU A 179 -2.31 22.70 -5.51
C LEU A 179 -2.32 22.31 -7.00
N HIS A 180 -2.73 21.08 -7.31
CA HIS A 180 -2.69 20.52 -8.66
C HIS A 180 -4.07 20.51 -9.35
N ARG A 181 -4.98 21.40 -8.94
CA ARG A 181 -6.34 21.52 -9.47
C ARG A 181 -6.44 22.52 -10.63
N SER A 182 -5.52 22.46 -11.58
CA SER A 182 -5.46 23.42 -12.70
C SER A 182 -6.42 23.11 -13.84
N TYR A 183 -6.87 21.86 -13.99
CA TYR A 183 -7.76 21.44 -15.06
C TYR A 183 -9.24 21.49 -14.65
N ASP A 184 -10.06 22.25 -15.39
CA ASP A 184 -11.51 22.44 -15.19
C ASP A 184 -12.36 21.97 -16.38
N GLY A 185 -11.76 21.28 -17.35
CA GLY A 185 -12.44 20.76 -18.54
C GLY A 185 -13.34 19.55 -18.27
N ARG A 186 -13.88 18.97 -19.36
CA ARG A 186 -14.90 17.90 -19.34
C ARG A 186 -14.55 16.69 -18.45
N PHE A 187 -13.27 16.35 -18.33
CA PHE A 187 -12.79 15.16 -17.60
C PHE A 187 -12.14 15.49 -16.26
N ALA A 188 -12.52 16.60 -15.62
CA ALA A 188 -11.82 17.09 -14.42
C ALA A 188 -11.87 16.10 -13.24
N SER A 189 -12.95 15.33 -13.09
CA SER A 189 -13.05 14.26 -12.07
C SER A 189 -12.06 13.13 -12.32
N GLU A 190 -12.00 12.65 -13.55
CA GLU A 190 -11.18 11.53 -14.00
C GLU A 190 -9.70 11.88 -13.93
N ILE A 191 -9.34 13.09 -14.38
CA ILE A 191 -7.96 13.59 -14.30
C ILE A 191 -7.55 13.72 -12.84
N ARG A 192 -8.38 14.32 -11.98
CA ARG A 192 -8.06 14.47 -10.56
C ARG A 192 -7.84 13.13 -9.86
N ARG A 193 -8.71 12.15 -10.10
CA ARG A 193 -8.55 10.80 -9.54
C ARG A 193 -7.30 10.10 -10.09
N SER A 194 -7.05 10.22 -11.38
CA SER A 194 -5.87 9.62 -12.03
C SER A 194 -4.58 10.24 -11.50
N SER A 195 -4.53 11.56 -11.29
CA SER A 195 -3.39 12.26 -10.70
C SER A 195 -3.10 11.78 -9.27
N LEU A 196 -4.14 11.58 -8.44
CA LEU A 196 -3.96 11.00 -7.10
C LEU A 196 -3.37 9.59 -7.15
N VAL A 197 -3.87 8.74 -8.06
CA VAL A 197 -3.37 7.37 -8.22
C VAL A 197 -1.91 7.38 -8.68
N LEU A 198 -1.57 8.16 -9.71
CA LEU A 198 -0.19 8.31 -10.17
C LEU A 198 0.73 8.80 -9.05
N GLN A 199 0.27 9.79 -8.29
CA GLN A 199 1.01 10.31 -7.14
C GLN A 199 1.21 9.26 -6.03
N GLY A 200 0.23 8.37 -5.83
CA GLY A 200 0.32 7.23 -4.92
C GLY A 200 1.25 6.11 -5.38
N LEU A 201 1.50 6.01 -6.70
CA LEU A 201 2.47 5.09 -7.29
C LEU A 201 3.90 5.67 -7.32
N THR A 202 4.08 6.93 -6.92
CA THR A 202 5.39 7.58 -6.83
C THR A 202 6.07 7.25 -5.50
N TYR A 203 7.21 6.56 -5.55
CA TYR A 203 8.11 6.39 -4.42
C TYR A 203 8.85 7.70 -4.12
N ARG A 204 8.17 8.54 -3.35
CA ARG A 204 8.53 9.94 -3.04
C ARG A 204 9.97 10.21 -2.62
N PRO A 205 10.68 9.36 -1.83
CA PRO A 205 12.06 9.65 -1.48
C PRO A 205 12.97 9.74 -2.70
N SER A 206 12.75 8.86 -3.68
CA SER A 206 13.54 8.80 -4.90
C SER A 206 12.93 9.64 -6.03
N GLY A 207 11.61 9.64 -6.17
CA GLY A 207 10.89 10.15 -7.34
C GLY A 207 10.43 9.04 -8.32
N ALA A 208 10.90 7.80 -8.17
CA ALA A 208 10.53 6.68 -9.03
C ALA A 208 9.02 6.44 -9.07
N VAL A 209 8.44 6.22 -10.25
CA VAL A 209 7.04 5.85 -10.41
C VAL A 209 6.96 4.38 -10.82
N VAL A 210 6.30 3.55 -10.00
CA VAL A 210 6.12 2.13 -10.33
C VAL A 210 4.98 1.94 -11.32
N ALA A 211 5.06 0.92 -12.17
CA ALA A 211 3.99 0.60 -13.12
C ALA A 211 2.68 0.21 -12.39
N ALA A 212 2.78 -0.54 -11.29
CA ALA A 212 1.67 -0.79 -10.37
C ALA A 212 2.18 -1.17 -8.96
N ALA A 213 1.33 -1.01 -7.95
CA ALA A 213 1.62 -1.43 -6.57
C ALA A 213 1.34 -2.94 -6.32
N THR A 214 1.35 -3.76 -7.37
CA THR A 214 0.98 -5.17 -7.33
C THR A 214 2.01 -6.04 -8.05
N THR A 215 2.02 -7.31 -7.71
CA THR A 215 2.78 -8.33 -8.43
C THR A 215 1.87 -9.51 -8.77
N SER A 216 2.15 -10.18 -9.88
CA SER A 216 1.57 -11.48 -10.26
C SER A 216 0.05 -11.50 -10.45
N LEU A 217 -0.57 -10.33 -10.60
CA LEU A 217 -1.96 -10.28 -11.06
C LEU A 217 -1.98 -10.52 -12.57
N PRO A 218 -2.85 -11.42 -13.06
CA PRO A 218 -2.85 -11.82 -14.46
C PRO A 218 -3.46 -10.75 -15.36
N GLU A 219 -2.84 -10.50 -16.51
CA GLU A 219 -3.49 -9.72 -17.59
C GLU A 219 -4.78 -10.40 -18.07
N ARG A 220 -4.77 -11.73 -18.06
CA ARG A 220 -5.92 -12.58 -18.36
C ARG A 220 -5.96 -13.75 -17.39
N MET A 221 -7.10 -13.96 -16.74
CA MET A 221 -7.34 -15.07 -15.82
C MET A 221 -6.91 -16.41 -16.43
N GLY A 222 -6.09 -17.18 -15.69
CA GLY A 222 -5.49 -18.44 -16.13
C GLY A 222 -4.35 -18.30 -17.15
N GLY A 223 -3.97 -17.07 -17.51
CA GLY A 223 -2.83 -16.77 -18.37
C GLY A 223 -1.50 -16.77 -17.63
N ASP A 224 -0.42 -16.63 -18.39
CA ASP A 224 0.97 -16.68 -17.94
C ASP A 224 1.65 -15.31 -17.91
N LEU A 225 0.96 -14.24 -18.30
CA LEU A 225 1.44 -12.85 -18.22
C LEU A 225 1.07 -12.24 -16.85
N ASN A 226 1.79 -12.72 -15.82
CA ASN A 226 1.53 -12.43 -14.41
C ASN A 226 2.81 -11.84 -13.81
N PHE A 227 3.22 -10.66 -14.28
CA PHE A 227 4.51 -10.06 -13.92
C PHE A 227 4.47 -9.29 -12.61
N ASP A 228 5.66 -8.99 -12.08
CA ASP A 228 5.81 -8.02 -11.00
C ASP A 228 5.93 -6.60 -11.59
N TYR A 229 4.97 -5.73 -11.25
CA TYR A 229 4.86 -4.38 -11.79
C TYR A 229 5.38 -3.30 -10.82
N ARG A 230 6.00 -3.70 -9.70
CA ARG A 230 6.49 -2.79 -8.65
C ARG A 230 7.84 -2.11 -9.00
N TYR A 231 8.16 -2.03 -10.29
CA TYR A 231 9.40 -1.46 -10.82
C TYR A 231 9.11 -0.20 -11.64
N ALA A 232 10.09 0.68 -11.72
CA ALA A 232 10.00 1.92 -12.47
C ALA A 232 10.58 1.73 -13.87
N TRP A 233 9.74 1.92 -14.89
CA TRP A 233 10.08 1.75 -16.30
C TRP A 233 10.35 3.09 -16.98
N LEU A 234 11.34 3.18 -17.87
CA LEU A 234 11.59 4.42 -18.64
C LEU A 234 10.42 4.81 -19.53
N ARG A 235 9.74 3.82 -20.13
CA ARG A 235 8.57 4.08 -20.98
C ARG A 235 7.48 4.77 -20.16
N ASP A 236 7.13 4.19 -19.02
CA ASP A 236 6.09 4.67 -18.11
C ASP A 236 6.47 6.03 -17.51
N LEU A 237 7.77 6.26 -17.25
CA LEU A 237 8.33 7.56 -16.87
C LEU A 237 8.01 8.63 -17.92
N SER A 238 8.24 8.36 -19.20
CA SER A 238 7.96 9.33 -20.28
C SER A 238 6.47 9.68 -20.39
N LEU A 239 5.59 8.69 -20.24
CA LEU A 239 4.14 8.86 -20.31
C LEU A 239 3.59 9.61 -19.09
N THR A 240 4.10 9.27 -17.90
CA THR A 240 3.72 9.92 -16.64
C THR A 240 4.19 11.37 -16.61
N THR A 241 5.44 11.64 -17.00
CA THR A 241 5.95 13.02 -17.14
C THR A 241 5.11 13.84 -18.07
N ARG A 242 4.74 13.31 -19.25
CA ARG A 242 3.86 14.02 -20.19
C ARG A 242 2.51 14.33 -19.57
N SER A 243 1.96 13.41 -18.79
CA SER A 243 0.65 13.55 -18.16
C SER A 243 0.67 14.56 -17.00
N LEU A 244 1.70 14.52 -16.15
CA LEU A 244 1.89 15.47 -15.05
C LEU A 244 2.25 16.88 -15.54
N TRP A 245 3.04 16.98 -16.62
CA TRP A 245 3.38 18.27 -17.23
C TRP A 245 2.14 18.99 -17.80
N ILE A 246 1.18 18.24 -18.35
CA ILE A 246 -0.05 18.79 -18.92
C ILE A 246 -1.11 19.05 -17.84
N GLY A 247 -1.14 18.25 -16.76
CA GLY A 247 -2.28 18.19 -15.85
C GLY A 247 -2.03 18.47 -14.37
N ALA A 248 -0.77 18.60 -13.90
CA ALA A 248 -0.50 18.66 -12.46
C ALA A 248 0.65 19.62 -12.09
N CYS A 249 1.92 19.34 -12.40
CA CYS A 249 3.04 20.10 -11.83
C CYS A 249 4.34 19.99 -12.67
N PRO A 250 5.14 21.05 -12.83
CA PRO A 250 6.48 20.96 -13.42
C PRO A 250 7.56 20.39 -12.47
N ASP A 251 7.36 20.43 -11.15
CA ASP A 251 8.38 20.02 -10.16
C ASP A 251 8.54 18.49 -10.06
N GLU A 252 7.43 17.75 -10.23
CA GLU A 252 7.41 16.28 -10.17
C GLU A 252 8.19 15.63 -11.34
N PRO A 253 8.03 16.09 -12.60
CA PRO A 253 8.89 15.72 -13.72
C PRO A 253 10.39 15.90 -13.45
N ALA A 254 10.82 17.03 -12.87
CA ALA A 254 12.24 17.29 -12.64
C ALA A 254 12.86 16.24 -11.70
N ARG A 255 12.17 15.92 -10.60
CA ARG A 255 12.61 14.88 -9.66
C ARG A 255 12.66 13.50 -10.27
N LEU A 256 11.70 13.19 -11.14
CA LEU A 256 11.65 11.94 -11.86
C LEU A 256 12.83 11.79 -12.85
N PHE A 257 13.22 12.88 -13.51
CA PHE A 257 14.45 12.93 -14.32
C PHE A 257 15.72 12.82 -13.47
N ASP A 258 15.80 13.54 -12.35
CA ASP A 258 16.95 13.47 -11.43
C ASP A 258 17.15 12.05 -10.89
N TRP A 259 16.06 11.39 -10.50
CA TRP A 259 16.08 9.98 -10.10
C TRP A 259 16.68 9.10 -11.19
N PHE A 260 16.17 9.21 -12.42
CA PHE A 260 16.64 8.41 -13.53
C PHE A 260 18.13 8.63 -13.81
N ALA A 261 18.58 9.89 -13.85
CA ALA A 261 19.98 10.21 -14.07
C ALA A 261 20.89 9.60 -12.99
N ASN A 262 20.46 9.63 -11.72
CA ASN A 262 21.20 9.03 -10.60
C ASN A 262 21.19 7.49 -10.64
N ALA A 263 20.05 6.86 -10.95
CA ALA A 263 19.92 5.41 -11.06
C ALA A 263 20.72 4.84 -12.23
N ALA A 264 20.75 5.56 -13.36
CA ALA A 264 21.56 5.21 -14.51
C ALA A 264 23.05 5.44 -14.23
N GLY A 265 23.43 6.52 -13.57
CA GLY A 265 24.85 6.87 -13.41
C GLY A 265 25.56 7.05 -14.76
N ASN A 266 26.89 6.90 -14.78
CA ASN A 266 27.66 7.00 -16.01
C ASN A 266 27.74 5.64 -16.72
N ILE A 267 27.05 5.52 -17.85
CA ILE A 267 27.00 4.29 -18.66
C ILE A 267 27.85 4.37 -19.95
N GLY A 268 28.58 5.47 -20.17
CA GLY A 268 29.38 5.65 -21.39
C GLY A 268 28.53 5.55 -22.66
N GLU A 269 28.87 4.59 -23.54
CA GLU A 269 28.16 4.32 -24.79
C GLU A 269 27.14 3.16 -24.69
N GLU A 270 26.94 2.59 -23.48
CA GLU A 270 25.96 1.53 -23.29
C GLU A 270 24.52 2.04 -23.39
N LEU A 271 23.58 1.14 -23.68
CA LEU A 271 22.16 1.46 -23.66
C LEU A 271 21.65 1.50 -22.22
N PHE A 272 20.72 2.41 -21.95
CA PHE A 272 20.05 2.47 -20.65
C PHE A 272 19.25 1.19 -20.40
N GLN A 273 19.37 0.63 -19.20
CA GLN A 273 18.48 -0.41 -18.72
C GLN A 273 17.04 0.11 -18.70
N ILE A 274 16.08 -0.72 -19.12
CA ILE A 274 14.70 -0.27 -19.41
C ILE A 274 13.84 -0.09 -18.16
N MET A 275 14.28 -0.61 -17.01
CA MET A 275 13.58 -0.55 -15.73
C MET A 275 14.53 -0.62 -14.55
N TYR A 276 14.15 -0.07 -13.40
CA TYR A 276 14.93 -0.12 -12.16
C TYR A 276 14.02 -0.37 -10.95
N GLY A 277 14.62 -0.85 -9.86
CA GLY A 277 14.01 -0.78 -8.54
C GLY A 277 13.79 0.66 -8.10
N VAL A 278 12.88 0.88 -7.15
CA VAL A 278 12.50 2.23 -6.72
C VAL A 278 13.65 3.00 -6.07
N ALA A 279 14.70 2.33 -5.57
CA ALA A 279 15.91 2.98 -5.08
C ALA A 279 17.05 2.97 -6.12
N GLY A 280 16.77 2.58 -7.37
CA GLY A 280 17.75 2.50 -8.46
C GLY A 280 18.43 1.14 -8.60
N GLU A 281 17.90 0.10 -7.94
CA GLU A 281 18.42 -1.26 -8.07
C GLU A 281 18.39 -1.72 -9.53
N ARG A 282 19.50 -2.30 -10.00
CA ARG A 282 19.67 -2.75 -11.39
C ARG A 282 19.36 -4.23 -11.59
N ASP A 283 19.71 -5.07 -10.62
CA ASP A 283 19.38 -6.49 -10.69
C ASP A 283 17.94 -6.71 -10.21
N LEU A 284 17.06 -7.04 -11.14
CA LEU A 284 15.65 -7.32 -10.89
C LEU A 284 15.32 -8.78 -11.24
N THR A 285 16.28 -9.69 -11.04
CA THR A 285 16.17 -11.11 -11.38
C THR A 285 14.83 -11.69 -10.95
N GLU A 286 14.13 -12.24 -11.94
CA GLU A 286 12.82 -12.85 -11.75
C GLU A 286 12.95 -14.26 -11.20
N HIS A 287 12.07 -14.60 -10.27
CA HIS A 287 11.89 -15.97 -9.81
C HIS A 287 10.41 -16.28 -9.61
N THR A 288 10.07 -17.56 -9.80
CA THR A 288 8.70 -18.05 -9.60
C THR A 288 8.51 -18.58 -8.18
N LEU A 289 7.35 -18.27 -7.59
CA LEU A 289 6.90 -18.74 -6.29
C LEU A 289 5.97 -19.94 -6.48
N GLU A 290 6.55 -21.12 -6.71
CA GLU A 290 5.82 -22.38 -6.98
C GLU A 290 4.88 -22.83 -5.87
N HIS A 291 5.10 -22.33 -4.65
CA HIS A 291 4.29 -22.65 -3.47
C HIS A 291 2.98 -21.86 -3.39
N LEU A 292 2.76 -20.86 -4.26
CA LEU A 292 1.54 -20.06 -4.29
C LEU A 292 0.61 -20.52 -5.42
N SER A 293 -0.69 -20.54 -5.17
CA SER A 293 -1.69 -20.90 -6.19
C SER A 293 -1.78 -19.87 -7.31
N GLY A 294 -1.61 -18.59 -7.00
CA GLY A 294 -1.83 -17.47 -7.89
C GLY A 294 -3.26 -16.92 -7.82
N TYR A 295 -3.44 -15.69 -8.28
CA TYR A 295 -4.75 -15.02 -8.26
C TYR A 295 -5.75 -15.79 -9.13
N HIS A 296 -6.80 -16.34 -8.50
CA HIS A 296 -7.74 -17.28 -9.13
C HIS A 296 -7.02 -18.40 -9.90
N ASP A 297 -6.04 -19.04 -9.24
CA ASP A 297 -5.24 -20.14 -9.78
C ASP A 297 -4.41 -19.79 -11.04
N SER A 298 -4.21 -18.48 -11.30
CA SER A 298 -3.42 -18.01 -12.44
C SER A 298 -1.92 -18.10 -12.13
N ARG A 299 -1.23 -18.99 -12.86
CA ARG A 299 0.20 -19.26 -12.70
C ARG A 299 1.00 -18.84 -13.94
N PRO A 300 2.30 -18.54 -13.79
CA PRO A 300 3.08 -18.59 -12.55
C PRO A 300 2.91 -17.32 -11.70
N VAL A 301 3.31 -17.39 -10.43
CA VAL A 301 3.45 -16.23 -9.53
C VAL A 301 4.91 -15.80 -9.53
N ARG A 302 5.20 -14.57 -9.95
CA ARG A 302 6.54 -14.01 -10.15
C ARG A 302 6.88 -12.92 -9.15
N VAL A 303 8.15 -12.86 -8.76
CA VAL A 303 8.73 -11.71 -8.07
C VAL A 303 10.04 -11.38 -8.77
N GLY A 304 10.33 -10.09 -8.95
CA GLY A 304 11.31 -9.68 -9.96
C GLY A 304 10.67 -9.54 -11.34
N ASN A 305 11.41 -9.03 -12.30
CA ASN A 305 10.91 -8.82 -13.64
C ASN A 305 12.03 -8.98 -14.67
N GLN A 306 12.00 -10.09 -15.41
CA GLN A 306 13.10 -10.47 -16.30
C GLN A 306 13.32 -9.48 -17.46
N ALA A 307 12.35 -8.58 -17.70
CA ALA A 307 12.48 -7.52 -18.69
C ALA A 307 13.66 -6.58 -18.42
N TRP A 308 14.23 -6.54 -17.22
CA TRP A 308 15.42 -5.74 -16.91
C TRP A 308 16.64 -6.07 -17.80
N THR A 309 16.69 -7.28 -18.37
CA THR A 309 17.73 -7.72 -19.31
C THR A 309 17.41 -7.43 -20.78
N GLN A 310 16.21 -6.94 -21.08
CA GLN A 310 15.77 -6.66 -22.44
C GLN A 310 16.30 -5.31 -22.92
N VAL A 311 16.58 -5.24 -24.22
CA VAL A 311 16.84 -4.00 -24.94
C VAL A 311 15.56 -3.56 -25.62
N GLN A 312 15.11 -2.34 -25.36
CA GLN A 312 14.02 -1.70 -26.09
C GLN A 312 14.59 -0.58 -26.96
N LEU A 313 14.37 -0.69 -28.28
CA LEU A 313 14.82 0.26 -29.31
C LEU A 313 13.74 1.31 -29.60
#